data_AF-A0A497SCX7-F1
#
_entry.id   AF-A0A497SCX7-F1
#
_cell.length_a   1.000
_cell.length_b   1.000
_cell.length_c   1.000
_cell.angle_alpha   90.00
_cell.angle_beta   90.00
_cell.angle_gamma   90.00
#
_symmetry.space_group_name_H-M   'P 1'
#
loop_
_entity.id
_entity.type
_entity.pdbx_description
1 polymer ?
#
loop_
_entity_poly.entity_id
_entity_poly.type
_entity_poly.pdbx_seq_one_letter_code
_entity_poly.pdbx_strand_id
1 'polypeptide(L)'
;MKATPLRIGFFSPTINRIGGGEWITLNMIHALESKGHEVLVYSAEKVNPKHIQDFYGRPLHFNEINFPSYIFDPFNLESIYPNCIRSLLLKTRCDLLIDTFSNVLLPWS
;
A
#
# COMPACT_ATOMS: atom_id res chain seq x y z
N MET A 1 8.41 25.48 1.69
CA MET A 1 9.18 24.53 2.52
C MET A 1 9.11 23.17 1.86
N LYS A 2 10.24 22.50 1.59
CA LYS A 2 10.21 21.09 1.15
C LYS A 2 9.87 20.23 2.36
N ALA A 3 8.92 19.32 2.22
CA ALA A 3 8.63 18.33 3.26
C ALA A 3 9.86 17.44 3.46
N THR A 4 10.12 17.03 4.70
CA THR A 4 11.16 16.04 4.99
C THR A 4 10.83 14.73 4.25
N PRO A 5 11.79 14.10 3.56
CA PRO A 5 11.58 12.78 2.97
C PRO A 5 11.10 11.79 4.03
N LEU A 6 10.08 11.00 3.66
CA LEU A 6 9.47 10.01 4.53
C LEU A 6 9.47 8.68 3.79
N ARG A 7 9.53 7.59 4.55
CA ARG A 7 9.26 6.25 4.06
C ARG A 7 7.79 5.92 4.27
N ILE A 8 7.04 5.78 3.18
CA ILE A 8 5.58 5.62 3.22
C ILE A 8 5.22 4.24 2.70
N GLY A 9 4.56 3.44 3.55
CA GLY A 9 4.07 2.12 3.21
C GLY A 9 2.63 2.17 2.73
N PHE A 10 2.34 1.50 1.62
CA PHE A 10 0.99 1.23 1.13
C PHE A 10 0.66 -0.24 1.33
N PHE A 11 -0.39 -0.53 2.08
CA PHE A 11 -0.96 -1.88 2.10
C PHE A 11 -2.07 -1.97 1.07
N SER A 12 -1.80 -2.67 -0.03
CA SER A 12 -2.71 -2.83 -1.17
C SER A 12 -2.61 -4.26 -1.70
N PRO A 13 -3.31 -5.22 -1.05
CA PRO A 13 -3.17 -6.65 -1.33
C PRO A 13 -3.53 -7.02 -2.78
N THR A 14 -4.38 -6.24 -3.43
CA THR A 14 -4.89 -6.44 -4.79
C THR A 14 -4.31 -5.44 -5.79
N ILE A 15 -3.13 -4.86 -5.56
CA ILE A 15 -2.56 -3.81 -6.44
C ILE A 15 -2.44 -4.24 -7.92
N ASN A 16 -2.40 -5.55 -8.19
CA ASN A 16 -2.43 -6.12 -9.54
C ASN A 16 -3.82 -6.13 -10.20
N ARG A 17 -4.90 -6.04 -9.42
CA ARG A 17 -6.30 -6.11 -9.87
C ARG A 17 -6.84 -4.70 -9.95
N ILE A 18 -6.58 -4.07 -11.08
CA ILE A 18 -6.75 -2.64 -11.20
C ILE A 18 -8.23 -2.25 -11.30
N GLY A 19 -8.76 -1.62 -10.23
CA GLY A 19 -10.07 -0.99 -10.17
C GLY A 19 -9.99 0.48 -9.72
N GLY A 20 -11.11 1.02 -9.23
CA GLY A 20 -11.18 2.41 -8.77
C GLY A 20 -10.31 2.71 -7.55
N GLY A 21 -10.25 1.77 -6.59
CA GLY A 21 -9.41 1.91 -5.39
C GLY A 21 -7.91 1.86 -5.73
N GLU A 22 -7.53 0.94 -6.62
CA GLU A 22 -6.16 0.84 -7.13
C GLU A 22 -5.79 2.08 -7.95
N TRP A 23 -6.69 2.62 -8.78
CA TRP A 23 -6.46 3.87 -9.51
C TRP A 23 -6.08 5.02 -8.57
N ILE A 24 -6.81 5.19 -7.47
CA ILE A 24 -6.53 6.21 -6.46
C ILE A 24 -5.18 5.92 -5.79
N THR A 25 -4.95 4.67 -5.40
CA THR A 25 -3.71 4.23 -4.75
C THR A 25 -2.48 4.53 -5.60
N LEU A 26 -2.49 4.18 -6.89
CA LEU A 26 -1.39 4.44 -7.82
C LEU A 26 -1.13 5.95 -7.99
N ASN A 27 -2.18 6.77 -8.04
CA ASN A 27 -2.02 8.22 -8.08
C ASN A 27 -1.43 8.81 -6.78
N MET A 28 -1.80 8.27 -5.62
CA MET A 28 -1.19 8.65 -4.35
C MET A 28 0.30 8.30 -4.33
N ILE A 29 0.66 7.09 -4.76
CA ILE A 29 2.06 6.64 -4.85
C ILE A 29 2.85 7.60 -5.74
N HIS A 30 2.39 7.86 -6.96
CA HIS A 30 3.05 8.77 -7.89
C HIS A 30 3.23 10.19 -7.32
N ALA A 31 2.19 10.72 -6.66
CA ALA A 31 2.24 12.05 -6.06
C ALA A 31 3.25 12.14 -4.91
N LEU A 32 3.44 11.06 -4.14
CA LEU A 32 4.40 11.01 -3.04
C LEU A 32 5.83 10.79 -3.55
N GLU A 33 6.03 9.90 -4.52
CA GLU A 33 7.32 9.69 -5.18
C GLU A 33 7.83 11.00 -5.83
N SER A 34 6.96 11.72 -6.55
CA SER A 34 7.33 13.00 -7.19
C SER A 34 7.74 14.10 -6.20
N LYS A 35 7.37 13.95 -4.92
CA LYS A 35 7.79 14.83 -3.82
C LYS A 35 9.06 14.36 -3.12
N GLY A 36 9.64 13.25 -3.54
CA GLY A 36 10.89 12.69 -2.98
C GLY A 36 10.70 11.80 -1.77
N HIS A 37 9.48 11.28 -1.53
CA HIS A 37 9.25 10.26 -0.50
C HIS A 37 9.62 8.87 -1.03
N GLU A 38 10.16 8.01 -0.17
CA GLU A 38 10.36 6.59 -0.48
C GLU A 38 9.02 5.86 -0.30
N VAL A 39 8.59 5.11 -1.32
CA VAL A 39 7.35 4.34 -1.25
C VAL A 39 7.63 2.85 -1.18
N LEU A 40 7.01 2.18 -0.20
CA LEU A 40 6.97 0.73 -0.05
C LEU A 40 5.57 0.23 -0.39
N VAL A 41 5.47 -0.82 -1.20
CA VAL A 41 4.18 -1.46 -1.51
C VAL A 41 4.14 -2.86 -0.91
N TYR A 42 3.19 -3.07 -0.01
CA TYR A 42 2.86 -4.35 0.61
C TYR A 42 1.69 -4.97 -0.15
N SER A 43 1.96 -6.09 -0.82
CA SER A 43 1.01 -6.82 -1.65
C SER A 43 0.87 -8.27 -1.19
N ALA A 44 -0.30 -8.87 -1.41
CA ALA A 44 -0.55 -10.29 -1.14
C ALA A 44 -0.02 -11.19 -2.26
N GLU A 45 0.17 -10.63 -3.46
CA GLU A 45 0.69 -11.29 -4.64
C GLU A 45 1.95 -10.55 -5.14
N LYS A 46 2.82 -11.25 -5.87
CA LYS A 46 3.94 -10.58 -6.54
C LYS A 46 3.40 -9.51 -7.47
N VAL A 47 3.86 -8.28 -7.30
CA VAL A 47 3.44 -7.13 -8.11
C VAL A 47 3.85 -7.37 -9.55
N ASN A 48 3.00 -6.99 -10.50
CA ASN A 48 3.26 -7.02 -11.93
C ASN A 48 3.47 -5.59 -12.44
N PRO A 49 4.72 -5.05 -12.42
CA PRO A 49 4.97 -3.66 -12.77
C PRO A 49 4.60 -3.35 -14.22
N LYS A 50 4.76 -4.32 -15.12
CA LYS A 50 4.38 -4.17 -16.53
C LYS A 50 2.88 -3.95 -16.68
N HIS A 51 2.06 -4.80 -16.05
CA HIS A 51 0.61 -4.66 -16.09
C HIS A 51 0.15 -3.31 -15.51
N ILE A 52 0.71 -2.92 -14.37
CA ILE A 52 0.41 -1.63 -13.74
C ILE A 52 0.82 -0.47 -14.65
N GLN A 53 2.01 -0.53 -15.26
CA GLN A 53 2.50 0.52 -16.15
C GLN A 53 1.68 0.61 -17.45
N ASP A 54 1.33 -0.52 -18.06
CA ASP A 54 0.52 -0.59 -19.28
C ASP A 54 -0.85 0.08 -19.06
N PHE A 55 -1.42 -0.10 -17.86
CA PHE A 55 -2.69 0.52 -17.50
C PHE A 55 -2.56 1.98 -17.04
N TYR A 56 -1.60 2.27 -16.14
CA TYR A 56 -1.46 3.60 -15.53
C TYR A 56 -0.87 4.64 -16.49
N GLY A 57 -0.12 4.18 -17.50
CA GLY A 57 0.49 5.03 -18.53
C GLY A 57 1.67 5.88 -18.04
N ARG A 58 2.16 5.64 -16.82
CA ARG A 58 3.30 6.35 -16.20
C ARG A 58 4.23 5.38 -15.48
N PRO A 59 5.53 5.68 -15.41
CA PRO A 59 6.45 4.91 -14.59
C PRO A 59 6.17 5.13 -13.10
N LEU A 60 6.28 4.06 -12.32
CA LEU A 60 6.19 4.05 -10.86
C LEU A 60 7.47 3.42 -10.31
N HIS A 61 8.03 3.98 -9.23
CA HIS A 61 9.30 3.56 -8.66
C HIS A 61 9.14 3.18 -7.19
N PHE A 62 8.49 2.06 -6.93
CA PHE A 62 8.27 1.57 -5.57
C PHE A 62 9.11 0.34 -5.24
N ASN A 63 9.48 0.22 -3.97
CA ASN A 63 10.09 -1.00 -3.43
C ASN A 63 8.99 -1.99 -3.06
N GLU A 64 8.95 -3.11 -3.75
CA GLU A 64 8.02 -4.21 -3.47
C GLU A 64 8.46 -4.96 -2.22
N ILE A 65 7.54 -5.12 -1.26
CA ILE A 65 7.74 -6.01 -0.12
C ILE A 65 6.65 -7.08 -0.18
N ASN A 66 7.03 -8.22 -0.75
CA ASN A 66 6.20 -9.42 -0.75
C ASN A 66 6.13 -10.01 0.65
N PHE A 67 4.92 -10.34 1.06
CA PHE A 67 4.69 -11.11 2.27
C PHE A 67 3.95 -12.41 1.95
N PRO A 68 4.06 -13.43 2.82
CA PRO A 68 3.28 -14.64 2.69
C PRO A 68 1.77 -14.35 2.69
N SER A 69 1.07 -14.86 1.68
CA SER A 69 -0.37 -14.64 1.46
C SER A 69 -1.26 -15.00 2.67
N TYR A 70 -0.84 -15.91 3.54
CA TYR A 70 -1.59 -16.29 4.74
C TYR A 70 -1.64 -15.18 5.82
N ILE A 71 -0.71 -14.22 5.80
CA ILE A 71 -0.76 -13.02 6.67
C ILE A 71 -1.76 -11.98 6.10
N PHE A 72 -2.07 -12.12 4.81
CA PHE A 72 -2.76 -11.13 3.99
C PHE A 72 -4.02 -11.69 3.34
N ASP A 73 -4.68 -12.65 4.00
CA ASP A 73 -5.90 -13.22 3.48
C ASP A 73 -6.95 -12.09 3.28
N PRO A 74 -7.27 -11.72 2.02
CA PRO A 74 -8.23 -10.66 1.75
C PRO A 74 -9.64 -11.06 2.17
N PHE A 75 -9.91 -12.33 2.47
CA PHE A 75 -11.19 -12.80 3.01
C PHE A 75 -11.30 -12.62 4.54
N ASN A 76 -10.19 -12.27 5.22
CA ASN A 76 -10.17 -11.94 6.65
C ASN A 76 -10.13 -10.42 6.92
N LEU A 77 -10.40 -9.58 5.91
CA LEU A 77 -10.42 -8.12 6.02
C LEU A 77 -11.43 -7.58 7.05
N GLU A 78 -12.43 -8.37 7.45
CA GLU A 78 -13.39 -7.98 8.48
C GLU A 78 -12.85 -8.16 9.91
N SER A 79 -11.75 -8.90 10.07
CA SER A 79 -11.21 -9.21 11.39
C SER A 79 -10.35 -8.06 11.94
N ILE A 80 -10.92 -7.33 12.90
CA ILE A 80 -10.31 -6.13 13.53
C ILE A 80 -8.91 -6.40 14.09
N TYR A 81 -8.75 -7.44 14.92
CA TYR A 81 -7.47 -7.68 15.61
C TYR A 81 -6.34 -8.13 14.67
N PRO A 82 -6.55 -9.11 13.76
CA PRO A 82 -5.55 -9.45 12.74
C PRO A 82 -5.13 -8.25 11.89
N ASN A 83 -6.07 -7.39 11.49
CA ASN A 83 -5.77 -6.17 10.73
C ASN A 83 -4.94 -5.18 11.56
N CYS A 84 -5.27 -4.96 12.84
CA CYS A 84 -4.49 -4.08 13.71
C CYS A 84 -3.07 -4.59 13.92
N ILE A 85 -2.90 -5.90 14.18
CA ILE A 85 -1.58 -6.51 14.36
C ILE A 85 -0.77 -6.40 13.06
N ARG A 86 -1.37 -6.70 11.92
CA ARG A 86 -0.75 -6.54 10.59
C ARG A 86 -0.30 -5.09 10.38
N SER A 87 -1.17 -4.12 10.61
CA SER A 87 -0.85 -2.70 10.44
C SER A 87 0.28 -2.26 11.37
N LEU A 88 0.29 -2.74 12.62
CA LEU A 88 1.40 -2.50 13.54
C LEU A 88 2.72 -3.07 13.01
N LEU A 89 2.71 -4.32 12.53
CA LEU A 89 3.89 -4.98 11.96
C LEU A 89 4.42 -4.24 10.73
N LEU A 90 3.53 -3.88 9.80
CA LEU A 90 3.91 -3.15 8.59
C LEU A 90 4.44 -1.74 8.91
N LYS A 91 3.83 -1.07 9.89
CA LYS A 91 4.24 0.25 10.34
C LYS A 91 5.66 0.28 10.91
N THR A 92 6.20 -0.84 11.40
CA THR A 92 7.59 -0.88 11.90
C THR A 92 8.65 -0.60 10.83
N ARG A 93 8.29 -0.69 9.54
CA ARG A 93 9.23 -0.50 8.41
C ARG A 93 9.06 0.83 7.68
N CYS A 94 8.09 1.66 8.07
CA CYS A 94 7.80 2.95 7.43
C CYS A 94 7.40 4.03 8.46
N ASP A 95 7.55 5.29 8.10
CA ASP A 95 7.14 6.44 8.93
C ASP A 95 5.63 6.64 8.93
N LEU A 96 4.99 6.31 7.81
CA LEU A 96 3.54 6.34 7.61
C LEU A 96 3.08 5.05 6.93
N LEU A 97 1.98 4.47 7.39
CA LEU A 97 1.31 3.35 6.74
C LEU A 97 -0.06 3.82 6.25
N ILE A 98 -0.33 3.61 4.98
CA ILE A 98 -1.62 3.85 4.33
C ILE A 98 -2.20 2.48 4.01
N ASP A 99 -3.21 2.06 4.78
CA ASP A 99 -3.98 0.85 4.50
C ASP A 99 -5.14 1.24 3.56
N THR A 100 -5.07 0.79 2.30
CA THR A 100 -6.07 1.14 1.27
C THR A 100 -7.28 0.22 1.29
N PHE A 101 -7.30 -0.77 2.19
CA PHE A 101 -8.32 -1.80 2.30
C PHE A 101 -9.04 -1.81 3.66
N SER A 102 -8.51 -1.11 4.67
CA SER A 102 -9.20 -0.92 5.94
C SER A 102 -10.23 0.20 5.82
N ASN A 103 -11.51 -0.16 5.94
CA ASN A 103 -12.62 0.79 5.87
C ASN A 103 -12.84 1.59 7.17
N VAL A 104 -11.99 1.39 8.18
CA VAL A 104 -12.18 1.95 9.53
C VAL A 104 -10.89 2.56 10.03
N LEU A 105 -10.94 3.85 10.37
CA LEU A 105 -9.93 4.52 11.19
C LEU A 105 -10.11 4.03 12.64
N LEU A 106 -9.18 3.22 13.12
CA LEU A 106 -9.20 2.74 14.51
C LEU A 106 -8.20 3.52 15.39
N PRO A 107 -8.58 3.84 16.65
CA PRO A 107 -9.90 3.63 17.24
C PRO A 107 -10.91 4.64 16.68
N TRP A 108 -12.08 4.12 16.29
CA TRP A 108 -13.30 4.90 16.17
C TRP A 108 -13.60 5.42 17.59
N SER A 109 -13.85 6.72 17.73
CA SER A 109 -14.29 7.33 18.99
C SER A 109 -15.72 6.96 19.33
#